data_AF-A0A0C9UN78-F1
#
_entry.id   AF-A0A0C9UN78-F1
#
_cell.length_a   1.000
_cell.length_b   1.000
_cell.length_c   1.000
_cell.angle_alpha   90.00
_cell.angle_beta   90.00
_cell.angle_gamma   90.00
#
_symmetry.space_group_name_H-M   'P 1'
#
loop_
_entity.id
_entity.type
_entity.pdbx_description
1 polymer ?
#
loop_
_entity_poly.entity_id
_entity_poly.type
_entity_poly.pdbx_seq_one_letter_code
_entity_poly.pdbx_strand_id
1 'polypeptide(L)'
;AANILNMESRWKALAGKTDFYKTTFDKPSHKLAFDILVDHVCQFIVFHSIYVLGKIDALVFAGGLGKNTFEARTTQIHLGTTVLCVSD
;
A
#
# COMPACT_ATOMS: atom_id res chain seq x y z
N ALA A 1 12.08 10.20 20.53
CA ALA A 1 11.45 9.11 19.76
C ALA A 1 10.20 9.57 18.99
N ALA A 2 9.18 10.13 19.64
CA ALA A 2 7.89 10.49 18.99
C ALA A 2 8.03 11.43 17.78
N ASN A 3 8.89 12.45 17.87
CA ASN A 3 9.10 13.40 16.77
C ASN A 3 9.61 12.70 15.49
N ILE A 4 10.55 11.77 15.63
CA ILE A 4 11.13 11.03 14.50
C ILE A 4 10.05 10.18 13.81
N LEU A 5 9.25 9.45 14.60
CA LEU A 5 8.19 8.58 14.07
C LEU A 5 7.06 9.36 13.38
N ASN A 6 6.75 10.55 13.86
CA ASN A 6 5.63 11.34 13.33
C ASN A 6 6.06 12.25 12.17
N MET A 7 7.26 12.83 12.20
CA MET A 7 7.66 13.90 11.28
C MET A 7 8.75 13.51 10.27
N GLU A 8 9.53 12.46 10.57
CA GLU A 8 10.73 12.11 9.80
C GLU A 8 10.66 10.70 9.18
N SER A 9 9.65 9.90 9.53
CA SER A 9 9.53 8.50 9.11
C SER A 9 8.61 8.30 7.89
N ARG A 10 8.29 7.03 7.58
CA ARG A 10 7.36 6.61 6.52
C ARG A 10 7.84 7.03 5.12
N TRP A 11 6.92 7.46 4.27
CA TRP A 11 7.17 7.88 2.89
C TRP A 11 8.31 8.91 2.77
N LYS A 12 8.39 9.86 3.71
CA LYS A 12 9.45 10.88 3.71
C LYS A 12 10.84 10.28 3.89
N ALA A 13 10.99 9.29 4.78
CA ALA A 13 12.27 8.61 4.98
C ALA A 13 12.68 7.75 3.78
N LEU A 14 11.71 7.08 3.14
CA LEU A 14 11.98 6.12 2.06
C LEU A 14 12.16 6.80 0.69
N ALA A 15 11.31 7.79 0.38
CA ALA A 15 11.28 8.48 -0.90
C ALA A 15 11.96 9.87 -0.86
N GLY A 16 12.37 10.35 0.31
CA GLY A 16 12.99 11.68 0.48
C GLY A 16 12.04 12.86 0.26
N LYS A 17 10.75 12.60 0.04
CA LYS A 17 9.69 13.59 -0.21
C LYS A 17 8.43 13.19 0.54
N THR A 18 7.58 14.15 0.88
CA THR A 18 6.30 13.91 1.57
C THR A 18 5.13 13.70 0.60
N ASP A 19 5.21 14.27 -0.60
CA ASP A 19 4.12 14.24 -1.57
C ASP A 19 4.19 12.97 -2.44
N PHE A 20 3.31 12.02 -2.14
CA PHE A 20 3.18 10.76 -2.86
C PHE A 20 2.82 10.97 -4.33
N TYR A 21 1.85 11.85 -4.63
CA TYR A 21 1.32 12.01 -5.98
C TYR A 21 2.30 12.65 -6.96
N LYS A 22 3.29 13.39 -6.43
CA LYS A 22 4.35 14.03 -7.23
C LYS A 22 5.61 13.17 -7.37
N THR A 23 5.58 11.94 -6.87
CA THR A 23 6.73 11.03 -6.96
C THR A 23 6.71 10.31 -8.30
N THR A 24 7.77 10.45 -9.09
CA THR A 24 8.01 9.64 -10.28
C THR A 24 8.83 8.40 -9.91
N PHE A 25 8.70 7.29 -10.65
CA PHE A 25 9.42 6.03 -10.33
C PHE A 25 10.83 5.93 -10.93
N ASP A 26 11.41 7.06 -11.32
CA ASP A 26 12.71 7.11 -12.01
C ASP A 26 13.90 6.75 -11.11
N LYS A 27 13.70 6.78 -9.78
CA LYS A 27 14.72 6.41 -8.80
C LYS A 27 14.40 5.04 -8.19
N PRO A 28 15.39 4.15 -8.03
CA PRO A 28 15.20 2.86 -7.35
C PRO A 28 14.59 2.99 -5.94
N SER A 29 14.94 4.06 -5.21
CA SER A 29 14.39 4.32 -3.87
C SER A 29 12.88 4.62 -3.89
N HIS A 30 12.37 5.29 -4.91
CA HIS A 30 10.93 5.56 -5.03
C HIS A 30 10.14 4.28 -5.31
N LYS A 31 10.69 3.40 -6.17
CA LYS A 31 10.10 2.09 -6.43
C LYS A 31 10.09 1.24 -5.17
N LEU A 32 11.23 1.13 -4.47
CA LEU A 32 11.31 0.39 -3.22
C LEU A 32 10.35 0.93 -2.15
N ALA A 33 10.25 2.26 -2.00
CA ALA A 33 9.32 2.89 -1.06
C ALA A 33 7.85 2.52 -1.36
N PHE A 34 7.50 2.45 -2.64
CA PHE A 34 6.18 2.03 -3.09
C PHE A 34 5.94 0.54 -2.87
N ASP A 35 6.90 -0.32 -3.19
CA ASP A 35 6.79 -1.76 -2.99
C ASP A 35 6.55 -2.08 -1.50
N ILE A 36 7.28 -1.42 -0.58
CA ILE A 36 7.07 -1.55 0.87
C ILE A 36 5.67 -1.09 1.28
N LEU A 37 5.17 0.02 0.73
CA LEU A 37 3.83 0.52 1.02
C LEU A 37 2.76 -0.49 0.57
N VAL A 38 2.91 -1.02 -0.64
CA VAL A 38 1.97 -2.01 -1.21
C VAL A 38 1.97 -3.29 -0.40
N ASP A 39 3.14 -3.80 -0.02
CA ASP A 39 3.28 -5.00 0.82
C ASP A 39 2.54 -4.83 2.16
N HIS A 40 2.77 -3.72 2.87
CA HIS A 40 2.09 -3.43 4.13
C HIS A 40 0.56 -3.32 3.98
N VAL A 41 0.05 -2.73 2.89
CA VAL A 41 -1.39 -2.66 2.63
C VAL A 41 -1.96 -4.05 2.33
N CYS A 42 -1.26 -4.87 1.55
CA CYS A 42 -1.68 -6.24 1.24
C CYS A 42 -1.75 -7.09 2.51
N GLN A 43 -0.72 -7.02 3.37
CA GLN A 43 -0.72 -7.69 4.67
C GLN A 43 -1.92 -7.28 5.53
N PHE A 44 -2.24 -5.98 5.55
CA PHE A 44 -3.42 -5.49 6.26
C PHE A 44 -4.71 -6.09 5.67
N ILE A 45 -4.90 -6.06 4.36
CA ILE A 45 -6.09 -6.62 3.69
C ILE A 45 -6.25 -8.11 4.00
N VAL A 46 -5.19 -8.89 3.86
CA VAL A 46 -5.18 -10.35 4.08
C VAL A 46 -5.47 -10.67 5.54
N PHE A 47 -4.88 -9.94 6.48
CA PHE A 47 -5.18 -10.13 7.89
C PHE A 47 -6.66 -9.88 8.19
N HIS A 48 -7.26 -8.86 7.56
CA HIS A 48 -8.67 -8.54 7.75
C HIS A 48 -9.62 -9.52 7.05
N SER A 49 -9.20 -10.11 5.92
CA SER A 49 -10.01 -11.11 5.21
C SER A 49 -10.16 -12.40 6.00
N ILE A 50 -9.15 -12.78 6.79
CA ILE A 50 -9.21 -13.95 7.66
C ILE A 50 -10.34 -13.84 8.68
N TYR A 51 -10.56 -12.65 9.26
CA TYR A 51 -11.63 -12.44 10.26
C TYR A 51 -13.04 -12.65 9.69
N VAL A 52 -13.22 -12.48 8.39
CA VAL A 52 -14.51 -12.71 7.70
C VAL A 52 -14.54 -14.06 6.96
N LEU A 53 -13.60 -14.97 7.28
CA LEU A 53 -13.47 -16.29 6.64
C LEU A 53 -13.42 -16.20 5.11
N GLY A 54 -12.76 -15.18 4.57
CA GLY A 54 -12.65 -14.94 3.14
C GLY A 54 -13.94 -14.46 2.45
N LYS A 55 -15.04 -14.25 3.19
CA LYS A 55 -16.28 -13.70 2.64
C LYS A 55 -16.18 -12.17 2.55
N ILE A 56 -15.61 -11.69 1.46
CA ILE A 56 -15.50 -10.27 1.13
C ILE A 56 -16.36 -9.97 -0.11
N ASP A 57 -17.37 -9.12 0.04
CA ASP A 57 -18.20 -8.67 -1.08
C ASP A 57 -17.49 -7.58 -1.91
N ALA A 58 -16.69 -6.74 -1.26
CA ALA A 58 -15.97 -5.65 -1.93
C ALA A 58 -14.74 -5.17 -1.14
N LEU A 59 -13.73 -4.73 -1.89
CA LEU A 59 -12.61 -3.93 -1.38
C LEU A 59 -12.81 -2.47 -1.83
N VAL A 60 -12.89 -1.55 -0.88
CA VAL A 60 -13.16 -0.13 -1.16
C VAL A 60 -11.90 0.71 -0.90
N PHE A 61 -11.41 1.37 -1.96
CA PHE A 61 -10.32 2.34 -1.83
C PHE A 61 -10.89 3.74 -1.60
N ALA A 62 -10.72 4.26 -0.39
CA ALA A 62 -11.18 5.60 0.02
C ALA A 62 -10.00 6.54 0.35
N GLY A 63 -10.29 7.84 0.45
CA GLY A 63 -9.27 8.88 0.69
C GLY A 63 -8.52 9.32 -0.57
N GLY A 64 -7.60 10.28 -0.41
CA GLY A 64 -6.86 10.86 -1.55
C GLY A 64 -6.00 9.84 -2.30
N LEU A 65 -5.35 8.93 -1.57
CA LEU A 65 -4.39 7.99 -2.15
C LEU A 65 -5.11 6.94 -3.00
N GLY A 66 -6.26 6.47 -2.52
CA GLY A 66 -7.09 5.50 -3.23
C GLY A 66 -7.75 6.04 -4.50
N LYS A 67 -7.97 7.36 -4.61
CA LYS A 67 -8.64 7.96 -5.79
C LYS A 67 -7.69 8.30 -6.93
N ASN A 68 -6.46 8.74 -6.64
CA ASN A 68 -5.61 9.37 -7.66
C ASN A 68 -4.48 8.50 -8.23
N THR A 69 -4.30 7.26 -7.79
CA THR A 69 -3.23 6.38 -8.32
C THR A 69 -3.78 5.03 -8.80
N PHE A 70 -3.95 4.93 -10.12
CA PHE A 70 -4.36 3.69 -10.79
C PHE A 70 -3.35 2.55 -10.58
N GLU A 71 -2.05 2.85 -10.60
CA GLU A 71 -0.98 1.87 -10.36
C GLU A 71 -1.04 1.29 -8.95
N ALA A 72 -1.22 2.12 -7.91
CA ALA A 72 -1.38 1.63 -6.55
C ALA A 72 -2.54 0.64 -6.41
N ARG A 73 -3.72 1.00 -6.97
CA ARG A 73 -4.89 0.11 -6.96
C ARG A 73 -4.63 -1.18 -7.74
N THR A 74 -4.03 -1.08 -8.92
CA THR A 74 -3.82 -2.24 -9.80
C THR A 74 -2.82 -3.22 -9.19
N THR A 75 -1.72 -2.73 -8.64
CA THR A 75 -0.72 -3.57 -7.96
C THR A 75 -1.29 -4.18 -6.68
N GLN A 76 -2.04 -3.42 -5.88
CA GLN A 76 -2.70 -3.93 -4.67
C GLN A 76 -3.78 -4.98 -4.97
N ILE A 77 -4.56 -4.81 -6.03
CA ILE A 77 -5.55 -5.80 -6.46
C ILE A 77 -4.84 -7.05 -6.97
N HIS A 78 -3.81 -6.91 -7.81
CA HIS A 78 -3.12 -8.07 -8.35
C HIS A 78 -2.45 -8.91 -7.25
N LEU A 79 -1.76 -8.26 -6.30
CA LEU A 79 -1.11 -8.94 -5.17
C LEU A 79 -2.13 -9.42 -4.13
N GLY A 80 -3.09 -8.58 -3.75
CA GLY A 80 -4.13 -8.91 -2.78
C GLY A 80 -5.05 -10.03 -3.26
N THR A 81 -5.53 -10.00 -4.51
CA THR A 81 -6.32 -11.09 -5.09
C THR A 81 -5.50 -12.36 -5.26
N THR A 82 -4.22 -12.28 -5.65
CA THR A 82 -3.36 -13.47 -5.68
C THR A 82 -3.22 -14.07 -4.28
N VAL A 83 -2.98 -13.27 -3.23
CA VAL A 83 -2.90 -13.78 -1.85
C VAL A 83 -4.26 -14.26 -1.32
N LEU A 84 -5.38 -13.63 -1.69
CA LEU A 84 -6.74 -14.10 -1.39
C LEU A 84 -7.10 -15.39 -2.15
N CYS A 85 -6.50 -15.64 -3.32
CA CYS A 85 -6.67 -16.86 -4.11
C CYS A 85 -5.67 -17.96 -3.77
N VAL A 86 -4.65 -17.71 -2.95
CA VAL A 86 -3.79 -18.78 -2.39
C VAL A 86 -4.50 -19.34 -1.16
N SER A 87 -5.54 -20.12 -1.40
CA SER A 87 -6.16 -21.01 -0.43
C SER A 87 -6.65 -22.22 -1.21
N ASP A 88 -5.71 -23.14 -1.49
CA ASP A 88 -6.00 -24.56 -1.69
C ASP A 88 -5.81 -25.27 -0.35
#